data_AF-A0A7Y1EYH3-F1
#
_entry.id   AF-A0A7Y1EYH3-F1
#
_cell.length_a   1.000
_cell.length_b   1.000
_cell.length_c   1.000
_cell.angle_alpha   90.00
_cell.angle_beta   90.00
_cell.angle_gamma   90.00
#
_symmetry.space_group_name_H-M   'P 1'
#
loop_
_entity.id
_entity.type
_entity.pdbx_description
1 polymer ?
#
loop_
_entity_poly.entity_id
_entity_poly.type
_entity_poly.pdbx_seq_one_letter_code
_entity_poly.pdbx_strand_id
1 'polypeptide(L)'
;MRNSYPYTHRPAFPTDLAVKIARKASIMASRLEEQATRAMVRDAQRALDRGVPADTIAREMGLPAGPATQGEDQNSGDSES
;
A
#
# COMPACT_ATOMS: atom_id res chain seq x y z
N MET A 1 40.13 -20.60 -32.98
CA MET A 1 39.00 -21.56 -32.86
C MET A 1 37.78 -20.78 -32.41
N ARG A 2 36.71 -20.73 -33.21
CA ARG A 2 35.49 -19.97 -32.91
C ARG A 2 34.57 -20.90 -32.10
N ASN A 3 34.37 -20.60 -30.81
CA ASN A 3 33.43 -21.35 -29.99
C ASN A 3 32.00 -20.99 -30.39
N SER A 4 31.38 -21.81 -31.24
CA SER A 4 29.94 -21.75 -31.49
C SER A 4 29.22 -22.34 -30.29
N TYR A 5 28.65 -21.48 -29.45
CA TYR A 5 27.70 -21.93 -28.43
C TYR A 5 26.46 -22.51 -29.12
N PRO A 6 25.98 -23.70 -28.73
CA PRO A 6 24.73 -24.22 -29.26
C PRO A 6 23.62 -23.25 -28.89
N TYR A 7 22.94 -22.72 -29.90
CA TYR A 7 21.75 -21.89 -29.72
C TYR A 7 20.69 -22.74 -29.02
N THR A 8 20.62 -22.65 -27.70
CA THR A 8 19.55 -23.28 -26.92
C THR A 8 18.28 -22.51 -27.23
N HIS A 9 17.53 -22.96 -28.25
CA HIS A 9 16.24 -22.38 -28.59
C HIS A 9 15.26 -22.71 -27.47
N ARG A 10 15.20 -21.86 -26.44
CA ARG A 10 14.15 -21.95 -25.42
C ARG A 10 12.82 -21.60 -26.11
N PRO A 11 11.76 -22.39 -25.88
CA PRO A 11 10.44 -21.99 -26.38
C PRO A 11 10.07 -20.64 -25.75
N ALA A 12 9.42 -19.78 -26.54
CA ALA A 12 8.88 -18.53 -26.02
C ALA A 12 7.84 -18.82 -24.92
N PHE A 13 7.75 -17.94 -23.93
CA PHE A 13 6.76 -18.10 -22.88
C PHE A 13 5.34 -17.92 -23.45
N PRO A 14 4.39 -18.84 -23.22
CA PRO A 14 3.06 -18.73 -23.80
C PRO A 14 2.31 -17.47 -23.29
N THR A 15 1.88 -16.61 -24.22
CA THR A 15 1.18 -15.35 -23.89
C THR A 15 -0.08 -15.58 -23.05
N ASP A 16 -0.90 -16.58 -23.39
CA ASP A 16 -2.11 -16.91 -22.63
C ASP A 16 -1.79 -17.29 -21.17
N LEU A 17 -0.71 -18.04 -20.96
CA LEU A 17 -0.24 -18.38 -19.61
C LEU A 17 0.20 -17.13 -18.85
N ALA A 18 0.90 -16.20 -19.50
CA ALA A 18 1.33 -14.94 -18.89
C ALA A 18 0.14 -14.11 -18.43
N VAL A 19 -0.88 -13.99 -19.28
CA VAL A 19 -2.13 -13.27 -18.98
C VAL A 19 -2.85 -13.90 -17.78
N LYS A 20 -2.95 -15.23 -17.73
CA LYS A 20 -3.57 -15.95 -16.59
C LYS A 20 -2.82 -15.70 -15.29
N ILE A 21 -1.48 -15.75 -15.32
CA ILE A 21 -0.64 -15.47 -14.16
C ILE A 21 -0.82 -14.03 -13.70
N ALA A 22 -0.75 -13.06 -14.62
CA ALA A 22 -0.94 -11.64 -14.29
C ALA A 22 -2.30 -11.37 -13.63
N ARG A 23 -3.38 -11.96 -14.18
CA ARG A 23 -4.73 -11.85 -13.60
C ARG A 23 -4.81 -12.45 -12.20
N LYS A 24 -4.20 -13.63 -11.99
CA LYS A 24 -4.16 -14.27 -10.67
C LYS A 24 -3.37 -13.44 -9.67
N ALA A 25 -2.21 -12.91 -10.08
CA ALA A 25 -1.37 -12.05 -9.24
C ALA A 25 -2.12 -10.78 -8.82
N SER A 26 -2.82 -10.12 -9.74
CA SER A 26 -3.65 -8.95 -9.43
C SER A 26 -4.74 -9.27 -8.41
N ILE A 27 -5.49 -10.37 -8.57
CA ILE A 27 -6.52 -10.78 -7.60
C ILE A 27 -5.90 -11.07 -6.22
N MET A 28 -4.72 -11.71 -6.18
CA MET A 28 -4.04 -12.00 -4.92
C MET A 28 -3.54 -10.72 -4.25
N ALA A 29 -2.97 -9.78 -5.01
CA ALA A 29 -2.51 -8.50 -4.51
C ALA A 29 -3.65 -7.73 -3.85
N SER A 30 -4.79 -7.57 -4.54
CA SER A 30 -5.94 -6.85 -3.97
C SER A 30 -6.47 -7.50 -2.68
N ARG A 31 -6.49 -8.84 -2.60
CA ARG A 31 -6.91 -9.54 -1.39
C ARG A 31 -5.92 -9.36 -0.24
N LEU A 32 -4.63 -9.41 -0.54
CA LEU A 32 -3.58 -9.21 0.44
C LEU A 32 -3.61 -7.78 0.98
N GLU A 33 -3.76 -6.78 0.11
CA GLU A 33 -3.91 -5.37 0.48
C GLU A 33 -5.11 -5.14 1.39
N GLU A 34 -6.27 -5.72 1.05
CA GLU A 34 -7.47 -5.61 1.88
C GLU A 34 -7.27 -6.22 3.28
N GLN A 35 -6.67 -7.41 3.33
CA GLN A 35 -6.38 -8.10 4.59
C GLN A 35 -5.37 -7.33 5.44
N ALA A 36 -4.29 -6.84 4.83
CA ALA A 36 -3.27 -6.03 5.50
C ALA A 36 -3.88 -4.76 6.08
N THR A 37 -4.65 -4.03 5.29
CA THR A 37 -5.33 -2.80 5.73
C THR A 37 -6.25 -3.05 6.92
N ARG A 38 -7.09 -4.10 6.84
CA ARG A 38 -8.00 -4.46 7.94
C ARG A 38 -7.25 -4.84 9.21
N ALA A 39 -6.12 -5.54 9.09
CA ALA A 39 -5.28 -5.91 10.24
C ALA A 39 -4.64 -4.66 10.86
N MET A 40 -4.03 -3.80 10.05
CA MET A 40 -3.39 -2.55 10.52
C MET A 40 -4.40 -1.65 11.24
N VAL A 41 -5.60 -1.46 10.70
CA VAL A 41 -6.65 -0.66 11.36
C VAL A 41 -7.06 -1.27 12.70
N ARG A 42 -7.24 -2.59 12.76
CA ARG A 42 -7.59 -3.27 14.01
C ARG A 42 -6.50 -3.10 15.08
N ASP A 43 -5.24 -3.22 14.68
CA ASP A 43 -4.12 -3.09 15.61
C ASP A 43 -3.94 -1.64 16.08
N ALA A 44 -4.16 -0.67 15.19
CA ALA A 44 -4.18 0.75 15.54
C ALA A 44 -5.30 1.05 16.55
N GLN A 45 -6.52 0.54 16.28
CA GLN A 45 -7.65 0.72 17.21
C GLN A 45 -7.34 0.13 18.59
N ARG A 46 -6.77 -1.09 18.63
CA ARG A 46 -6.35 -1.71 19.90
C ARG A 46 -5.30 -0.89 20.65
N ALA A 47 -4.40 -0.22 19.93
CA ALA A 47 -3.41 0.65 20.55
C ALA A 47 -4.04 1.94 21.09
N LEU A 48 -4.98 2.54 20.34
CA LEU A 48 -5.77 3.68 20.80
C LEU A 48 -6.58 3.34 22.06
N ASP A 49 -7.22 2.17 22.09
CA ASP A 49 -8.00 1.70 23.25
C ASP A 49 -7.13 1.52 24.51
N ARG A 50 -5.81 1.32 24.33
CA ARG A 50 -4.81 1.27 25.40
C ARG A 50 -4.22 2.64 25.77
N GLY A 51 -4.67 3.71 25.13
CA GLY A 51 -4.21 5.08 25.36
C GLY A 51 -2.91 5.45 24.65
N VAL A 52 -2.47 4.68 23.64
CA VAL A 52 -1.28 5.03 22.85
C VAL A 52 -1.63 6.20 21.92
N PRO A 53 -0.88 7.32 21.91
CA PRO A 53 -1.15 8.45 21.02
C PRO A 53 -1.04 8.08 19.54
N ALA A 54 -1.89 8.69 18.70
CA ALA A 54 -1.95 8.39 17.27
C ALA A 54 -0.61 8.59 16.55
N ASP A 55 0.15 9.65 16.87
CA ASP A 55 1.47 9.92 16.28
C ASP A 55 2.49 8.82 16.62
N THR A 56 2.38 8.25 17.82
CA THR A 56 3.24 7.13 18.24
C THR A 56 2.88 5.87 17.46
N ILE A 57 1.58 5.58 17.30
CA ILE A 57 1.09 4.46 16.49
C ILE A 57 1.57 4.60 15.03
N ALA A 58 1.42 5.79 14.43
CA ALA A 58 1.83 6.05 13.06
C ALA A 58 3.34 5.84 12.87
N ARG A 59 4.16 6.33 13.81
CA ARG A 59 5.62 6.13 13.81
C ARG A 59 5.99 4.66 13.96
N GLU A 60 5.37 3.93 14.89
CA GLU A 60 5.63 2.51 15.12
C GLU A 60 5.20 1.64 13.94
N MET A 61 4.11 2.00 13.26
CA MET A 61 3.65 1.34 12.04
C MET A 61 4.40 1.76 10.77
N GLY A 62 5.33 2.72 10.87
CA GLY A 62 6.08 3.23 9.71
C GLY A 62 5.20 3.94 8.67
N LEU A 63 4.07 4.51 9.11
CA LEU A 63 3.16 5.23 8.21
C LEU A 63 3.80 6.56 7.77
N PRO A 64 3.59 6.97 6.50
CA PRO A 64 4.05 8.27 6.07
C PRO A 64 3.37 9.36 6.91
N ALA A 65 4.09 10.45 7.17
CA ALA A 65 3.45 11.65 7.70
C ALA A 65 2.34 12.03 6.72
N GLY A 66 1.09 12.06 7.19
CA GLY A 66 -0.02 12.50 6.38
C GLY A 66 0.24 13.92 5.86
N PRO A 67 -0.43 14.36 4.77
CA PRO A 67 -0.47 15.79 4.49
C PRO A 67 -0.94 16.46 5.77
N ALA A 68 -0.16 17.43 6.27
CA ALA A 68 -0.58 18.27 7.39
C ALA A 68 -2.03 18.66 7.11
N THR A 69 -2.94 18.22 7.96
CA THR A 69 -4.34 18.65 7.94
C THR A 69 -4.29 20.17 7.78
N GLN A 70 -4.72 20.66 6.62
CA GLN A 70 -5.02 22.08 6.45
C GLN A 70 -6.16 22.35 7.42
N GLY A 71 -5.79 22.71 8.66
CA GLY A 71 -6.69 23.26 9.63
C GLY A 71 -7.27 24.54 9.04
N GLU A 72 -8.60 24.58 8.97
CA GLU A 72 -9.34 25.54 9.78
C GLU A 72 -8.66 26.90 9.93
N ASP A 73 -8.59 27.64 8.84
CA ASP A 73 -8.32 29.09 8.88
C ASP A 73 -9.16 29.78 7.80
N GLN A 74 -10.48 29.67 7.93
CA GLN A 74 -11.43 30.59 7.27
C GLN A 74 -12.49 31.03 8.28
N ASN A 75 -12.08 32.07 9.02
CA ASN A 75 -12.89 33.23 9.35
C ASN A 75 -14.00 33.05 10.40
N SER A 76 -13.59 33.07 11.66
CA SER A 76 -14.41 33.65 12.71
C SER A 76 -14.22 35.17 12.71
N GLY A 77 -15.32 35.92 12.62
CA GLY A 77 -15.35 37.36 12.91
C GLY A 77 -15.44 38.27 11.70
N ASP A 78 -16.66 38.59 11.29
CA ASP A 78 -17.05 39.99 11.31
C ASP A 78 -18.54 40.09 11.66
N SER A 79 -18.77 40.21 12.97
CA SER A 79 -19.96 40.82 13.52
C SER A 79 -19.63 42.29 13.72
N GLU A 80 -20.00 43.16 12.78
CA GLU A 80 -20.22 44.57 13.09
C GLU A 80 -21.61 44.98 12.58
N SER A 81 -22.45 45.22 13.60
CA SER A 81 -23.63 46.09 13.76
C SER A 81 -24.41 46.60 12.55
#